data_AF-A0A6I9XHK9-F1
#
_entry.id   AF-A0A6I9XHK9-F1
#
_cell.length_a   1.000
_cell.length_b   1.000
_cell.length_c   1.000
_cell.angle_alpha   90.00
_cell.angle_beta   90.00
_cell.angle_gamma   90.00
#
_symmetry.space_group_name_H-M   'P 1'
#
loop_
_entity.id
_entity.type
_entity.pdbx_description
1 polymer ?
#
loop_
_entity_poly.entity_id
_entity_poly.type
_entity_poly.pdbx_seq_one_letter_code
_entity_poly.pdbx_strand_id
1 'polypeptide(L)'
;MAAKAFKVRAGPAGRRYGLAAGSLAELLRKASRLEPPLVEGCRLGCYEDGRQVSEEAFRALPENSELILLRPGEEWSGYVSEIERFLSAFSSCSPGVVHAAQGLLSGEEAPMRCKLLSDLIQNLSENISAESRKEDEMWFEGVESRFKTKSSYMHHSCESRIRGYMKELGAYVSAVPPALQVKFSGIAEAMLEKLKSEKYNGFYFDRKEETKDRLCTPEGWFSCQGPFDSEDCSWRHSINPYGNKESRILFSTWNLDHIIEKKRAVLPTLVEAVKGCDGKEIDWEYFYRLMFTTDNLKLVHIVCHKKTVHNLGCDRTKIYRKRKTGRKTRPLCGHNLSPRVQLSKTKQKNDTKLSKNKATKKPHPIAKKGSA
;
A
#
# COMPACT_ATOMS: atom_id res chain seq x y z
N MET A 1 43.31 28.83 -28.33
CA MET A 1 41.86 28.53 -28.47
C MET A 1 41.10 29.69 -27.84
N ALA A 2 40.07 30.22 -28.49
CA ALA A 2 39.19 31.20 -27.87
C ALA A 2 38.45 30.56 -26.68
N ALA A 3 38.16 31.34 -25.64
CA ALA A 3 37.40 30.86 -24.49
C ALA A 3 35.94 30.59 -24.92
N LYS A 4 35.38 29.46 -24.47
CA LYS A 4 33.96 29.11 -24.65
C LYS A 4 33.22 29.28 -23.32
N ALA A 5 31.95 29.66 -23.37
CA ALA A 5 31.07 29.63 -22.19
C ALA A 5 30.54 28.22 -21.88
N PHE A 6 30.41 27.89 -20.60
CA PHE A 6 29.91 26.62 -20.07
C PHE A 6 29.00 26.88 -18.87
N LYS A 7 28.10 25.93 -18.59
CA LYS A 7 27.30 25.92 -17.35
C LYS A 7 27.82 24.80 -16.46
N VAL A 8 28.39 25.14 -15.31
CA VAL A 8 28.95 24.15 -14.38
C VAL A 8 28.09 24.06 -13.13
N ARG A 9 27.60 22.86 -12.81
CA ARG A 9 26.95 22.55 -11.54
C ARG A 9 27.99 22.14 -10.49
N ALA A 10 27.96 22.75 -9.31
CA ALA A 10 28.89 22.46 -8.22
C ALA A 10 28.44 21.23 -7.39
N GLY A 11 28.49 20.03 -7.97
CA GLY A 11 28.09 18.79 -7.30
C GLY A 11 26.59 18.46 -7.40
N PRO A 12 26.17 17.25 -6.98
CA PRO A 12 24.79 16.78 -7.18
C PRO A 12 23.73 17.69 -6.55
N ALA A 13 23.98 18.21 -5.35
CA ALA A 13 23.09 19.12 -4.64
C ALA A 13 23.38 20.62 -4.87
N GLY A 14 24.52 20.96 -5.50
CA GLY A 14 24.97 22.34 -5.59
C GLY A 14 24.31 23.17 -6.68
N ARG A 15 24.73 24.45 -6.75
CA ARG A 15 24.20 25.46 -7.68
C ARG A 15 24.85 25.36 -9.06
N ARG A 16 24.22 25.97 -10.07
CA ARG A 16 24.76 26.10 -11.44
C ARG A 16 25.37 27.49 -11.64
N TYR A 17 26.49 27.52 -12.34
CA TYR A 17 27.29 28.73 -12.59
C TYR A 17 27.68 28.81 -14.06
N GLY A 18 27.60 30.00 -14.65
CA GLY A 18 28.17 30.28 -15.96
C GLY A 18 29.67 30.53 -15.85
N LEU A 19 30.49 29.74 -16.54
CA LEU A 19 31.95 29.88 -16.54
C LEU A 19 32.48 29.88 -17.98
N ALA A 20 33.40 30.79 -18.27
CA ALA A 20 34.14 30.78 -19.53
C ALA A 20 35.55 30.20 -19.32
N ALA A 21 36.01 29.34 -20.23
CA ALA A 21 37.35 28.76 -20.18
C ALA A 21 37.87 28.36 -21.57
N GLY A 22 39.19 28.40 -21.75
CA GLY A 22 39.87 27.96 -22.98
C GLY A 22 40.40 26.53 -22.93
N SER A 23 40.47 25.90 -21.75
CA SER A 23 40.87 24.50 -21.54
C SER A 23 40.09 23.85 -20.40
N LEU A 24 40.08 22.51 -20.36
CA LEU A 24 39.41 21.76 -19.29
C LEU A 24 40.07 22.02 -17.94
N ALA A 25 41.41 22.06 -17.90
CA ALA A 25 42.16 22.37 -16.68
C ALA A 25 41.83 23.76 -16.12
N GLU A 26 41.66 24.75 -16.99
CA GLU A 26 41.24 26.10 -16.58
C GLU A 26 39.82 26.09 -16.01
N LEU A 27 38.89 25.41 -16.70
CA LEU A 27 37.50 25.30 -16.26
C LEU A 27 37.40 24.60 -14.91
N LEU A 28 38.10 23.48 -14.72
CA LEU A 28 38.13 22.73 -13.46
C LEU A 28 38.64 23.62 -12.33
N ARG A 29 39.75 24.32 -12.53
CA ARG A 29 40.30 25.25 -11.53
C ARG A 29 39.32 26.37 -11.15
N LYS A 30 38.56 26.90 -12.12
CA LYS A 30 37.52 27.91 -11.86
C LYS A 30 36.33 27.29 -11.11
N ALA A 31 35.88 26.12 -11.54
CA ALA A 31 34.76 25.40 -10.94
C ALA A 31 35.03 24.99 -9.48
N SER A 32 36.23 24.49 -9.17
CA SER A 32 36.61 24.08 -7.81
C SER A 32 36.61 25.23 -6.79
N ARG A 33 36.57 26.48 -7.24
CA ARG A 33 36.50 27.67 -6.38
C ARG A 33 35.06 28.14 -6.10
N LEU A 34 34.06 27.53 -6.73
CA LEU A 34 32.67 27.98 -6.63
C LEU A 34 32.06 27.71 -5.24
N GLU A 35 32.41 26.58 -4.60
CA GLU A 35 31.88 26.18 -3.29
C GLU A 35 33.02 25.65 -2.38
N PRO A 36 33.47 26.45 -1.39
CA PRO A 36 34.46 26.01 -0.40
C PRO A 36 33.95 24.88 0.51
N PRO A 37 34.83 24.01 1.04
CA PRO A 37 36.28 23.99 0.87
C PRO A 37 36.74 23.36 -0.47
N LEU A 38 37.91 23.78 -0.94
CA LEU A 38 38.60 23.17 -2.09
C LEU A 38 38.98 21.73 -1.73
N VAL A 39 38.50 20.77 -2.50
CA VAL A 39 38.83 19.34 -2.32
C VAL A 39 39.74 18.92 -3.47
N GLU A 40 40.91 18.35 -3.16
CA GLU A 40 41.78 17.77 -4.18
C GLU A 40 41.10 16.58 -4.87
N GLY A 41 41.42 16.35 -6.14
CA GLY A 41 40.82 15.24 -6.91
C GLY A 41 39.40 15.50 -7.43
N CYS A 42 38.94 16.76 -7.46
CA CYS A 42 37.73 17.11 -8.19
C CYS A 42 37.88 16.82 -9.69
N ARG A 43 36.79 16.41 -10.33
CA ARG A 43 36.72 16.17 -11.77
C ARG A 43 35.49 16.84 -12.38
N LEU A 44 35.54 17.15 -13.67
CA LEU A 44 34.38 17.57 -14.44
C LEU A 44 33.81 16.37 -15.19
N GLY A 45 32.51 16.15 -15.02
CA GLY A 45 31.75 15.14 -15.74
C GLY A 45 30.71 15.76 -16.67
N CYS A 46 30.29 15.00 -17.68
CA CYS A 46 29.12 15.33 -18.49
C CYS A 46 27.88 15.43 -17.59
N TYR A 47 26.97 16.34 -17.91
CA TYR A 47 25.76 16.52 -17.10
C TYR A 47 24.75 15.38 -17.28
N GLU A 48 24.84 14.62 -18.36
CA GLU A 48 23.89 13.55 -18.67
C GLU A 48 24.12 12.29 -17.83
N ASP A 49 25.38 11.98 -17.50
CA ASP A 49 25.77 10.69 -16.91
C ASP A 49 26.95 10.76 -15.93
N GLY A 50 27.50 11.96 -15.68
CA GLY A 50 28.62 12.15 -14.75
C GLY A 50 29.95 11.63 -15.26
N ARG A 51 30.03 11.14 -16.50
CA ARG A 51 31.25 10.59 -17.08
C ARG A 51 32.31 11.67 -17.19
N GLN A 52 33.52 11.37 -16.72
CA GLN A 52 34.61 12.33 -16.74
C GLN A 52 34.91 12.83 -18.16
N VAL A 53 34.97 14.15 -18.31
CA VAL A 53 35.31 14.81 -19.57
C VAL A 53 36.82 14.74 -19.78
N SER A 54 37.26 14.33 -20.97
CA SER A 54 38.65 14.44 -21.40
C SER A 54 38.92 15.78 -22.09
N GLU A 55 40.18 16.20 -22.21
CA GLU A 55 40.54 17.42 -22.96
C GLU A 55 40.10 17.35 -24.43
N GLU A 56 40.15 16.17 -25.06
CA GLU A 56 39.67 15.98 -26.43
C GLU A 56 38.16 16.19 -26.55
N ALA A 57 37.40 15.58 -25.63
CA ALA A 57 35.94 15.76 -25.57
C ALA A 57 35.58 17.21 -25.27
N PHE A 58 36.29 17.86 -24.34
CA PHE A 58 36.09 19.26 -23.99
C PHE A 58 36.19 20.21 -25.20
N ARG A 59 37.17 19.99 -26.08
CA ARG A 59 37.33 20.81 -27.29
C ARG A 59 36.15 20.66 -28.25
N ALA A 60 35.56 19.47 -28.33
CA ALA A 60 34.41 19.17 -29.17
C ALA A 60 33.08 19.69 -28.59
N LEU A 61 33.01 20.01 -27.29
CA LEU A 61 31.79 20.50 -26.67
C LEU A 61 31.32 21.83 -27.29
N PRO A 62 30.02 21.95 -27.62
CA PRO A 62 29.40 23.21 -27.99
C PRO A 62 29.49 24.25 -26.87
N GLU A 63 29.36 25.53 -27.26
CA GLU A 63 29.20 26.60 -26.28
C GLU A 63 27.91 26.42 -25.46
N ASN A 64 27.95 26.80 -24.19
CA ASN A 64 26.89 26.62 -23.18
C ASN A 64 26.57 25.16 -22.80
N SER A 65 27.46 24.22 -23.10
CA SER A 65 27.33 22.83 -22.61
C SER A 65 27.25 22.80 -21.08
N GLU A 66 26.37 21.95 -20.55
CA GLU A 66 26.23 21.72 -19.10
C GLU A 66 27.23 20.65 -18.64
N LEU A 67 27.94 20.94 -17.56
CA LEU A 67 28.91 20.06 -16.91
C LEU A 67 28.64 20.01 -15.41
N ILE A 68 29.08 18.95 -14.76
CA ILE A 68 29.02 18.82 -13.31
C ILE A 68 30.41 18.66 -12.71
N LEU A 69 30.70 19.42 -11.67
CA LEU A 69 31.88 19.24 -10.83
C LEU A 69 31.58 18.14 -9.81
N LEU A 70 32.40 17.10 -9.76
CA LEU A 70 32.27 15.98 -8.83
C LEU A 70 33.51 15.89 -7.96
N ARG A 71 33.30 15.81 -6.65
CA ARG A 71 34.37 15.53 -5.66
C ARG A 71 34.76 14.05 -5.70
N PRO A 72 35.90 13.66 -5.10
CA PRO A 72 36.27 12.26 -4.98
C PRO A 72 35.15 11.44 -4.31
N GLY A 73 34.76 10.33 -4.93
CA GLY A 73 33.67 9.46 -4.45
C GLY A 73 32.25 9.93 -4.77
N GLU A 74 32.06 11.16 -5.28
CA GLU A 74 30.75 11.59 -5.76
C GLU A 74 30.44 10.98 -7.13
N GLU A 75 29.18 10.60 -7.32
CA GLU A 75 28.61 10.12 -8.57
C GLU A 75 27.46 11.02 -9.01
N TRP A 76 27.15 10.97 -10.30
CA TRP A 76 26.06 11.73 -10.88
C TRP A 76 25.37 10.90 -11.95
N SER A 77 24.05 10.81 -11.85
CA SER A 77 23.22 10.01 -12.75
C SER A 77 22.33 10.88 -13.66
N GLY A 78 22.72 12.15 -13.85
CA GLY A 78 22.03 13.08 -14.73
C GLY A 78 20.57 13.28 -14.35
N TYR A 79 19.69 12.97 -15.29
CA TYR A 79 18.26 13.13 -15.11
C TYR A 79 17.68 12.27 -13.97
N VAL A 80 18.30 11.14 -13.63
CA VAL A 80 17.86 10.34 -12.47
C VAL A 80 18.02 11.13 -11.17
N SER A 81 19.20 11.73 -10.96
CA SER A 81 19.46 12.60 -9.80
C SER A 81 18.52 13.82 -9.78
N GLU A 82 18.18 14.36 -10.95
CA GLU A 82 17.22 15.48 -11.05
C GLU A 82 15.78 15.06 -10.68
N ILE A 83 15.34 13.89 -11.13
CA ILE A 83 14.04 13.32 -10.76
C ILE A 83 14.00 13.03 -9.26
N GLU A 84 15.03 12.41 -8.69
CA GLU A 84 15.11 12.14 -7.25
C GLU A 84 15.07 13.42 -6.42
N ARG A 85 15.79 14.46 -6.85
CA ARG A 85 15.76 15.79 -6.23
C ARG A 85 14.37 16.40 -6.29
N PHE A 86 13.70 16.29 -7.43
CA PHE A 86 12.33 16.77 -7.61
C PHE A 86 11.33 16.02 -6.73
N LEU A 87 11.41 14.69 -6.69
CA LEU A 87 10.59 13.84 -5.82
C LEU A 87 10.81 14.15 -4.33
N SER A 88 12.07 14.38 -3.92
CA SER A 88 12.42 14.74 -2.54
C SER A 88 11.85 16.10 -2.13
N ALA A 89 11.83 17.06 -3.05
CA ALA A 89 11.21 18.37 -2.82
C ALA A 89 9.69 18.23 -2.57
N PHE A 90 9.03 17.24 -3.18
CA PHE A 90 7.61 16.94 -2.94
C PHE A 90 7.35 16.31 -1.59
N SER A 91 8.19 15.37 -1.15
CA SER A 91 8.01 14.73 0.17
C SER A 91 8.09 15.73 1.32
N SER A 92 8.69 16.90 1.09
CA SER A 92 8.79 18.00 2.06
C SER A 92 7.66 19.04 1.91
N CYS A 93 6.67 18.82 1.02
CA CYS A 93 5.52 19.68 0.71
C CYS A 93 5.82 21.18 0.85
N SER A 94 6.74 21.72 0.05
CA SER A 94 6.97 23.16 0.06
C SER A 94 5.82 23.89 -0.66
N PRO A 95 5.05 24.77 0.00
CA PRO A 95 4.02 25.59 -0.65
C PRO A 95 4.56 26.39 -1.86
N GLY A 96 5.87 26.65 -1.90
CA GLY A 96 6.54 27.30 -3.01
C GLY A 96 6.49 26.49 -4.32
N VAL A 97 6.48 25.16 -4.26
CA VAL A 97 6.40 24.31 -5.45
C VAL A 97 5.01 24.37 -6.07
N VAL A 98 3.96 24.33 -5.23
CA VAL A 98 2.57 24.50 -5.68
C VAL A 98 2.38 25.86 -6.32
N HIS A 99 2.85 26.92 -5.66
CA HIS A 99 2.75 28.29 -6.21
C HIS A 99 3.49 28.44 -7.55
N ALA A 100 4.69 27.86 -7.67
CA ALA A 100 5.43 27.85 -8.93
C ALA A 100 4.68 27.10 -10.03
N ALA A 101 4.10 25.93 -9.73
CA ALA A 101 3.32 25.16 -10.68
C ALA A 101 2.04 25.90 -11.13
N GLN A 102 1.36 26.58 -10.21
CA GLN A 102 0.19 27.43 -10.52
C GLN A 102 0.58 28.61 -11.43
N GLY A 103 1.73 29.24 -11.16
CA GLY A 103 2.27 30.30 -12.01
C GLY A 103 2.57 29.82 -13.43
N LEU A 104 3.17 28.64 -13.57
CA LEU A 104 3.40 28.01 -14.87
C LEU A 104 2.09 27.67 -15.60
N LEU A 105 1.07 27.18 -14.86
CA LEU A 105 -0.21 26.78 -15.45
C LEU A 105 -1.01 27.98 -15.96
N SER A 106 -0.91 29.14 -15.32
CA SER A 106 -1.75 30.33 -15.60
C SER A 106 -1.59 30.91 -17.02
N GLY A 107 -0.50 30.59 -17.72
CA GLY A 107 -0.26 31.02 -19.11
C GLY A 107 0.08 29.86 -20.06
N GLU A 108 -0.16 28.62 -19.65
CA GLU A 108 0.17 27.44 -20.45
C GLU A 108 -1.01 27.05 -21.36
N GLU A 109 -0.73 26.84 -22.65
CA GLU A 109 -1.74 26.44 -23.63
C GLU A 109 -1.55 25.00 -24.12
N ALA A 110 -0.35 24.41 -23.97
CA ALA A 110 -0.09 23.08 -24.47
C ALA A 110 -0.80 22.02 -23.60
N PRO A 111 -1.73 21.22 -24.15
CA PRO A 111 -2.59 20.34 -23.34
C PRO A 111 -1.83 19.36 -22.46
N MET A 112 -0.73 18.79 -22.97
CA MET A 112 0.11 17.87 -22.19
C MET A 112 0.75 18.56 -20.98
N ARG A 113 1.19 19.81 -21.14
CA ARG A 113 1.83 20.59 -20.07
C ARG A 113 0.79 21.03 -19.05
N CYS A 114 -0.38 21.48 -19.49
CA CYS A 114 -1.52 21.79 -18.61
C CYS A 114 -1.92 20.58 -17.77
N LYS A 115 -1.97 19.39 -18.38
CA LYS A 115 -2.29 18.15 -17.67
C LYS A 115 -1.24 17.83 -16.61
N LEU A 116 0.05 17.81 -16.97
CA LEU A 116 1.12 17.52 -16.02
C LEU A 116 1.15 18.50 -14.84
N LEU A 117 0.95 19.80 -15.11
CA LEU A 117 0.89 20.83 -14.06
C LEU A 117 -0.35 20.69 -13.18
N SER A 118 -1.52 20.42 -13.78
CA SER A 118 -2.77 20.18 -13.04
C SER A 118 -2.65 18.96 -12.14
N ASP A 119 -2.21 17.82 -12.70
CA ASP A 119 -1.97 16.58 -11.95
C ASP A 119 -0.99 16.84 -10.80
N LEU A 120 0.09 17.58 -11.05
CA LEU A 120 1.07 17.94 -10.04
C LEU A 120 0.46 18.79 -8.91
N ILE A 121 -0.24 19.86 -9.24
CA ILE A 121 -0.87 20.77 -8.26
C ILE A 121 -1.87 19.99 -7.40
N GLN A 122 -2.67 19.11 -8.02
CA GLN A 122 -3.65 18.29 -7.31
C GLN A 122 -3.02 17.34 -6.30
N ASN A 123 -1.96 16.63 -6.71
CA ASN A 123 -1.25 15.70 -5.82
C ASN A 123 -0.48 16.41 -4.68
N LEU A 124 -0.12 17.68 -4.86
CA LEU A 124 0.57 18.46 -3.82
C LEU A 124 -0.38 19.26 -2.91
N SER A 125 -1.58 19.59 -3.38
CA SER A 125 -2.57 20.37 -2.64
C SER A 125 -3.49 19.47 -1.80
N GLU A 126 -2.97 18.34 -1.32
CA GLU A 126 -3.73 17.39 -0.51
C GLU A 126 -3.78 17.79 0.96
N ASN A 127 -4.92 17.54 1.61
CA ASN A 127 -5.11 17.74 3.05
C ASN A 127 -5.38 16.40 3.73
N ILE A 128 -4.46 15.45 3.56
CA ILE A 128 -4.59 14.07 4.08
C ILE A 128 -4.79 14.08 5.61
N SER A 129 -4.07 14.93 6.33
CA SER A 129 -4.09 14.93 7.81
C SER A 129 -5.42 15.38 8.40
N ALA A 130 -6.18 16.23 7.71
CA ALA A 130 -7.53 16.59 8.10
C ALA A 130 -8.47 15.38 8.08
N GLU A 131 -9.31 15.27 9.10
CA GLU A 131 -10.23 14.16 9.29
C GLU A 131 -11.68 14.63 9.37
N SER A 132 -11.95 15.75 10.03
CA SER A 132 -13.31 16.23 10.21
C SER A 132 -13.78 17.13 9.06
N ARG A 133 -15.10 17.21 8.87
CA ARG A 133 -15.72 18.11 7.88
C ARG A 133 -15.36 19.57 8.12
N LYS A 134 -15.15 19.96 9.38
CA LYS A 134 -14.74 21.33 9.74
C LYS A 134 -13.29 21.63 9.34
N GLU A 135 -12.42 20.62 9.33
CA GLU A 135 -11.01 20.78 8.95
C GLU A 135 -10.80 20.82 7.44
N ASP A 136 -11.73 20.26 6.65
CA ASP A 136 -11.60 20.15 5.19
C ASP A 136 -12.96 20.11 4.49
N GLU A 137 -13.65 21.25 4.43
CA GLU A 137 -14.99 21.34 3.82
C GLU A 137 -15.00 20.97 2.34
N MET A 138 -13.95 21.36 1.60
CA MET A 138 -13.77 21.09 0.18
C MET A 138 -13.80 19.59 -0.11
N TRP A 139 -13.16 18.78 0.72
CA TRP A 139 -13.24 17.33 0.59
C TRP A 139 -14.70 16.87 0.64
N PHE A 140 -15.53 17.36 1.56
CA PHE A 140 -16.93 16.90 1.74
C PHE A 140 -17.96 17.52 0.78
N GLU A 141 -17.56 18.32 -0.20
CA GLU A 141 -18.48 18.81 -1.22
C GLU A 141 -19.18 17.64 -1.94
N GLY A 142 -20.50 17.73 -2.06
CA GLY A 142 -21.35 16.68 -2.64
C GLY A 142 -21.58 15.45 -1.74
N VAL A 143 -21.06 15.44 -0.51
CA VAL A 143 -21.31 14.36 0.46
C VAL A 143 -22.35 14.77 1.49
N GLU A 144 -23.31 13.87 1.73
CA GLU A 144 -24.41 14.03 2.68
C GLU A 144 -23.95 14.55 4.05
N SER A 145 -24.72 15.46 4.63
CA SER A 145 -24.37 16.17 5.88
C SER A 145 -24.23 15.26 7.11
N ARG A 146 -24.75 14.02 7.06
CA ARG A 146 -24.59 13.01 8.10
C ARG A 146 -23.13 12.61 8.33
N PHE A 147 -22.30 12.64 7.28
CA PHE A 147 -20.89 12.28 7.38
C PHE A 147 -20.08 13.46 7.94
N LYS A 148 -19.55 13.26 9.15
CA LYS A 148 -18.76 14.26 9.89
C LYS A 148 -17.25 14.05 9.77
N THR A 149 -16.82 12.84 9.41
CA THR A 149 -15.41 12.49 9.26
C THR A 149 -15.17 11.76 7.95
N LYS A 150 -13.96 11.90 7.38
CA LYS A 150 -13.58 11.23 6.13
C LYS A 150 -13.66 9.73 6.29
N SER A 151 -13.20 9.22 7.43
CA SER A 151 -13.20 7.80 7.77
C SER A 151 -14.60 7.22 7.85
N SER A 152 -15.57 7.92 8.47
CA SER A 152 -16.96 7.45 8.51
C SER A 152 -17.60 7.34 7.11
N TYR A 153 -17.27 8.27 6.21
CA TYR A 153 -17.70 8.18 4.81
C TYR A 153 -17.04 7.00 4.08
N MET A 154 -15.73 6.83 4.24
CA MET A 154 -14.99 5.74 3.59
C MET A 154 -15.44 4.37 4.11
N HIS A 155 -15.70 4.25 5.40
CA HIS A 155 -16.31 3.08 6.03
C HIS A 155 -17.65 2.74 5.38
N HIS A 156 -18.57 3.71 5.31
CA HIS A 156 -19.87 3.55 4.66
C HIS A 156 -19.75 3.24 3.16
N SER A 157 -18.74 3.81 2.48
CA SER A 157 -18.46 3.52 1.07
C SER A 157 -18.11 2.05 0.86
N CYS A 158 -17.28 1.47 1.74
CA CYS A 158 -17.00 0.03 1.73
C CYS A 158 -18.28 -0.78 2.03
N GLU A 159 -19.00 -0.45 3.10
CA GLU A 159 -20.24 -1.15 3.46
C GLU A 159 -21.21 -1.18 2.27
N SER A 160 -21.32 -0.08 1.53
CA SER A 160 -22.22 0.03 0.38
C SER A 160 -21.87 -0.97 -0.73
N ARG A 161 -20.56 -1.19 -0.99
CA ARG A 161 -20.09 -2.18 -1.98
C ARG A 161 -20.43 -3.60 -1.53
N ILE A 162 -20.14 -3.92 -0.27
CA ILE A 162 -20.38 -5.24 0.32
C ILE A 162 -21.88 -5.55 0.43
N ARG A 163 -22.71 -4.56 0.81
CA ARG A 163 -24.18 -4.65 0.76
C ARG A 163 -24.68 -4.90 -0.67
N GLY A 164 -24.03 -4.32 -1.67
CA GLY A 164 -24.30 -4.61 -3.09
C GLY A 164 -24.15 -6.09 -3.41
N TYR A 165 -23.09 -6.74 -2.92
CA TYR A 165 -22.87 -8.19 -3.12
C TYR A 165 -23.95 -9.02 -2.41
N MET A 166 -24.37 -8.61 -1.22
CA MET A 166 -25.45 -9.28 -0.49
C MET A 166 -26.80 -9.12 -1.20
N LYS A 167 -27.08 -7.94 -1.77
CA LYS A 167 -28.27 -7.70 -2.60
C LYS A 167 -28.27 -8.59 -3.83
N GLU A 168 -27.12 -8.78 -4.47
CA GLU A 168 -26.99 -9.71 -5.60
C GLU A 168 -27.23 -11.16 -5.20
N LEU A 169 -26.71 -11.61 -4.06
CA LEU A 169 -26.99 -12.94 -3.50
C LEU A 169 -28.48 -13.13 -3.25
N GLY A 170 -29.14 -12.16 -2.63
CA GLY A 170 -30.59 -12.18 -2.38
C GLY A 170 -31.41 -12.19 -3.68
N ALA A 171 -31.02 -11.40 -4.68
CA ALA A 171 -31.67 -11.41 -5.99
C ALA A 171 -31.48 -12.73 -6.74
N TYR A 172 -30.40 -13.47 -6.46
CA TYR A 172 -30.13 -14.76 -7.08
C TYR A 172 -31.12 -15.85 -6.65
N VAL A 173 -31.81 -15.69 -5.51
CA VAL A 173 -32.83 -16.64 -5.00
C VAL A 173 -33.90 -16.94 -6.06
N SER A 174 -34.34 -15.92 -6.81
CA SER A 174 -35.36 -16.09 -7.85
C SER A 174 -34.87 -16.92 -9.05
N ALA A 175 -33.56 -17.04 -9.27
CA ALA A 175 -32.97 -17.88 -10.31
C ALA A 175 -32.75 -19.32 -9.84
N VAL A 176 -32.95 -19.62 -8.55
CA VAL A 176 -32.82 -20.95 -7.97
C VAL A 176 -34.12 -21.75 -8.19
N PRO A 177 -34.06 -23.05 -8.53
CA PRO A 177 -35.25 -23.89 -8.65
C PRO A 177 -36.13 -23.83 -7.38
N PRO A 178 -37.48 -23.75 -7.50
CA PRO A 178 -38.37 -23.56 -6.35
C PRO A 178 -38.14 -24.55 -5.19
N ALA A 179 -37.85 -25.81 -5.51
CA ALA A 179 -37.57 -26.86 -4.53
C ALA A 179 -36.33 -26.58 -3.65
N LEU A 180 -35.41 -25.72 -4.09
CA LEU A 180 -34.16 -25.40 -3.39
C LEU A 180 -34.18 -24.01 -2.73
N GLN A 181 -35.17 -23.17 -3.04
CA GLN A 181 -35.20 -21.76 -2.62
C GLN A 181 -35.20 -21.60 -1.11
N VAL A 182 -36.03 -22.34 -0.37
CA VAL A 182 -36.12 -22.26 1.10
C VAL A 182 -34.75 -22.46 1.74
N LYS A 183 -34.01 -23.47 1.28
CA LYS A 183 -32.71 -23.82 1.83
C LYS A 183 -31.62 -22.83 1.43
N PHE A 184 -31.65 -22.36 0.18
CA PHE A 184 -30.74 -21.33 -0.29
C PHE A 184 -30.96 -20.01 0.46
N SER A 185 -32.21 -19.60 0.67
CA SER A 185 -32.57 -18.40 1.45
C SER A 185 -32.09 -18.51 2.90
N GLY A 186 -32.26 -19.67 3.56
CA GLY A 186 -31.73 -19.86 4.91
C GLY A 186 -30.20 -19.70 4.99
N ILE A 187 -29.46 -20.11 3.95
CA ILE A 187 -28.01 -19.87 3.87
C ILE A 187 -27.71 -18.37 3.66
N ALA A 188 -28.45 -17.71 2.77
CA ALA A 188 -28.29 -16.28 2.52
C ALA A 188 -28.59 -15.44 3.77
N GLU A 189 -29.61 -15.81 4.55
CA GLU A 189 -29.95 -15.18 5.83
C GLU A 189 -28.83 -15.37 6.86
N ALA A 190 -28.27 -16.58 6.99
CA ALA A 190 -27.12 -16.82 7.87
C ALA A 190 -25.90 -15.96 7.48
N MET A 191 -25.63 -15.81 6.18
CA MET A 191 -24.58 -14.92 5.68
C MET A 191 -24.88 -13.46 6.01
N LEU A 192 -26.13 -13.01 5.84
CA LEU A 192 -26.55 -11.64 6.13
C LEU A 192 -26.39 -11.31 7.62
N GLU A 193 -26.77 -12.21 8.52
CA GLU A 193 -26.62 -11.99 9.97
C GLU A 193 -25.15 -11.90 10.36
N LYS A 194 -24.29 -12.76 9.80
CA LYS A 194 -22.83 -12.63 9.99
C LYS A 194 -22.31 -11.31 9.42
N LEU A 195 -22.78 -10.89 8.24
CA LEU A 195 -22.36 -9.65 7.63
C LEU A 195 -22.76 -8.42 8.46
N LYS A 196 -23.95 -8.45 9.09
CA LYS A 196 -24.39 -7.42 10.06
C LYS A 196 -23.48 -7.39 11.29
N SER A 197 -23.10 -8.54 11.85
CA SER A 197 -22.21 -8.59 13.01
C SER A 197 -20.81 -8.04 12.69
N GLU A 198 -20.33 -8.25 11.46
CA GLU A 198 -19.07 -7.72 10.95
C GLU A 198 -19.19 -6.29 10.37
N LYS A 199 -20.33 -5.61 10.58
CA LYS A 199 -20.60 -4.26 10.05
C LYS A 199 -20.28 -4.13 8.56
N TYR A 200 -20.66 -5.14 7.77
CA TYR A 200 -20.48 -5.20 6.32
C TYR A 200 -19.02 -4.96 5.87
N ASN A 201 -18.05 -5.32 6.72
CA ASN A 201 -16.63 -5.14 6.49
C ASN A 201 -16.24 -3.70 6.11
N GLY A 202 -17.00 -2.71 6.63
CA GLY A 202 -16.76 -1.30 6.34
C GLY A 202 -15.34 -0.86 6.70
N PHE A 203 -14.76 -1.52 7.69
CA PHE A 203 -13.40 -1.33 8.18
C PHE A 203 -12.30 -1.48 7.12
N TYR A 204 -12.53 -2.20 6.02
CA TYR A 204 -11.54 -2.31 4.94
C TYR A 204 -11.09 -0.96 4.39
N PHE A 205 -11.97 0.04 4.37
CA PHE A 205 -11.63 1.37 3.85
C PHE A 205 -11.41 2.41 4.94
N ASP A 206 -11.41 2.04 6.22
CA ASP A 206 -11.28 2.98 7.33
C ASP A 206 -9.83 3.04 7.84
N ARG A 207 -9.13 4.14 7.57
CA ARG A 207 -7.75 4.36 8.03
C ARG A 207 -7.62 4.47 9.56
N LYS A 208 -8.72 4.79 10.27
CA LYS A 208 -8.75 4.87 11.75
C LYS A 208 -9.02 3.52 12.39
N GLU A 209 -9.37 2.49 11.62
CA GLU A 209 -9.52 1.16 12.16
C GLU A 209 -8.17 0.61 12.65
N GLU A 210 -8.16 0.01 13.84
CA GLU A 210 -6.95 -0.58 14.44
C GLU A 210 -6.71 -2.03 13.99
N THR A 211 -7.74 -2.68 13.43
CA THR A 211 -7.60 -4.04 12.89
C THR A 211 -6.54 -4.10 11.79
N LYS A 212 -5.82 -5.22 11.74
CA LYS A 212 -4.81 -5.49 10.71
C LYS A 212 -5.41 -5.69 9.32
N ASP A 213 -6.73 -5.75 9.21
CA ASP A 213 -7.44 -6.12 8.00
C ASP A 213 -7.83 -4.92 7.13
N ARG A 214 -7.62 -3.67 7.60
CA ARG A 214 -7.81 -2.49 6.75
C ARG A 214 -6.91 -2.57 5.50
N LEU A 215 -7.42 -2.08 4.37
CA LEU A 215 -6.73 -2.15 3.07
C LEU A 215 -5.84 -0.94 2.78
N CYS A 216 -5.72 -0.01 3.74
CA CYS A 216 -4.87 1.17 3.61
C CYS A 216 -3.88 1.32 4.76
N THR A 217 -2.86 2.15 4.54
CA THR A 217 -1.95 2.61 5.60
C THR A 217 -2.71 3.48 6.62
N PRO A 218 -2.15 3.77 7.82
CA PRO A 218 -2.76 4.70 8.77
C PRO A 218 -3.07 6.10 8.19
N GLU A 219 -2.33 6.51 7.16
CA GLU A 219 -2.49 7.78 6.46
C GLU A 219 -3.61 7.71 5.39
N GLY A 220 -4.07 6.51 5.04
CA GLY A 220 -5.13 6.28 4.06
C GLY A 220 -4.65 5.93 2.65
N TRP A 221 -3.39 5.53 2.47
CA TRP A 221 -2.88 5.08 1.17
C TRP A 221 -3.35 3.66 0.85
N PHE A 222 -4.09 3.50 -0.24
CA PHE A 222 -4.46 2.20 -0.80
C PHE A 222 -3.50 1.84 -1.92
N SER A 223 -3.16 0.56 -2.01
CA SER A 223 -2.33 -0.01 -3.09
C SER A 223 -3.13 -1.04 -3.86
N CYS A 224 -3.04 -1.01 -5.19
CA CYS A 224 -3.66 -2.00 -6.04
C CYS A 224 -3.02 -3.38 -5.80
N GLN A 225 -3.86 -4.40 -5.57
CA GLN A 225 -3.44 -5.78 -5.30
C GLN A 225 -3.21 -6.60 -6.58
N GLY A 226 -3.14 -5.94 -7.75
CA GLY A 226 -2.99 -6.57 -9.05
C GLY A 226 -4.27 -7.26 -9.56
N PRO A 227 -4.31 -7.65 -10.84
CA PRO A 227 -5.43 -8.43 -11.39
C PRO A 227 -5.59 -9.78 -10.66
N PHE A 228 -6.74 -10.44 -10.84
CA PHE A 228 -7.05 -11.72 -10.17
C PHE A 228 -6.02 -12.84 -10.42
N ASP A 229 -5.30 -12.78 -11.55
CA ASP A 229 -4.33 -13.78 -12.04
C ASP A 229 -2.87 -13.35 -11.82
N SER A 230 -2.61 -12.38 -10.95
CA SER A 230 -1.26 -11.96 -10.58
C SER A 230 -1.19 -11.63 -9.11
N GLU A 231 -0.04 -11.82 -8.48
CA GLU A 231 0.14 -11.52 -7.05
C GLU A 231 0.13 -10.01 -6.79
N ASP A 232 0.76 -9.22 -7.65
CA ASP A 232 0.99 -7.80 -7.46
C ASP A 232 0.56 -6.93 -8.65
N CYS A 233 0.40 -5.63 -8.42
CA CYS A 233 0.19 -4.64 -9.48
C CYS A 233 1.53 -4.20 -10.10
N SER A 234 1.79 -4.59 -11.35
CA SER A 234 3.03 -4.21 -12.08
C SER A 234 3.22 -2.69 -12.21
N TRP A 235 2.12 -1.93 -12.25
CA TRP A 235 2.12 -0.48 -12.36
C TRP A 235 2.16 0.24 -11.01
N ARG A 236 2.10 -0.51 -9.89
CA ARG A 236 2.09 0.01 -8.52
C ARG A 236 1.07 1.14 -8.31
N HIS A 237 -0.12 0.98 -8.90
CA HIS A 237 -1.19 1.97 -8.73
C HIS A 237 -1.48 2.14 -7.24
N SER A 238 -1.53 3.40 -6.80
CA SER A 238 -1.86 3.79 -5.44
C SER A 238 -2.78 5.01 -5.45
N ILE A 239 -3.52 5.21 -4.36
CA ILE A 239 -4.40 6.37 -4.20
C ILE A 239 -4.62 6.66 -2.72
N ASN A 240 -4.77 7.94 -2.37
CA ASN A 240 -5.24 8.36 -1.06
C ASN A 240 -6.59 9.10 -1.19
N PRO A 241 -7.73 8.42 -1.06
CA PRO A 241 -9.05 9.05 -1.16
C PRO A 241 -9.33 10.02 -0.02
N TYR A 242 -8.50 10.07 1.02
CA TYR A 242 -8.60 11.04 2.11
C TYR A 242 -7.94 12.38 1.78
N GLY A 243 -7.09 12.45 0.75
CA GLY A 243 -6.28 13.64 0.44
C GLY A 243 -7.08 14.81 -0.12
N ASN A 244 -8.02 14.54 -1.03
CA ASN A 244 -8.82 15.59 -1.69
C ASN A 244 -10.12 15.01 -2.29
N LYS A 245 -11.01 15.90 -2.74
CA LYS A 245 -12.32 15.56 -3.34
C LYS A 245 -12.20 14.68 -4.59
N GLU A 246 -11.23 14.95 -5.46
CA GLU A 246 -11.05 14.23 -6.72
C GLU A 246 -10.55 12.81 -6.48
N SER A 247 -9.53 12.63 -5.63
CA SER A 247 -9.04 11.31 -5.20
C SER A 247 -10.17 10.48 -4.57
N ARG A 248 -11.03 11.09 -3.76
CA ARG A 248 -12.23 10.42 -3.21
C ARG A 248 -13.17 9.95 -4.31
N ILE A 249 -13.45 10.79 -5.32
CA ILE A 249 -14.32 10.45 -6.44
C ILE A 249 -13.68 9.36 -7.30
N LEU A 250 -12.40 9.49 -7.64
CA LEU A 250 -11.65 8.53 -8.44
C LEU A 250 -11.62 7.14 -7.78
N PHE A 251 -11.57 7.08 -6.44
CA PHE A 251 -11.64 5.81 -5.70
C PHE A 251 -12.96 5.04 -5.91
N SER A 252 -14.03 5.69 -6.38
CA SER A 252 -15.26 4.98 -6.80
C SER A 252 -15.04 4.07 -8.02
N THR A 253 -14.00 4.35 -8.82
CA THR A 253 -13.64 3.53 -9.99
C THR A 253 -12.79 2.30 -9.61
N TRP A 254 -12.18 2.31 -8.42
CA TRP A 254 -11.48 1.15 -7.88
C TRP A 254 -12.48 0.07 -7.48
N ASN A 255 -12.15 -1.20 -7.70
CA ASN A 255 -13.08 -2.32 -7.49
C ASN A 255 -12.57 -3.24 -6.38
N LEU A 256 -13.50 -3.85 -5.63
CA LEU A 256 -13.23 -5.05 -4.85
C LEU A 256 -13.60 -6.24 -5.74
N ASP A 257 -12.66 -6.67 -6.56
CA ASP A 257 -12.85 -7.70 -7.57
C ASP A 257 -12.80 -9.11 -6.95
N HIS A 258 -13.72 -9.97 -7.36
CA HIS A 258 -13.80 -11.35 -6.87
C HIS A 258 -12.82 -12.24 -7.65
N ILE A 259 -11.80 -12.80 -7.00
CA ILE A 259 -10.83 -13.70 -7.63
C ILE A 259 -11.57 -14.90 -8.25
N ILE A 260 -12.36 -15.62 -7.45
CA ILE A 260 -13.35 -16.59 -7.92
C ILE A 260 -14.67 -15.84 -8.14
N GLU A 261 -15.07 -15.71 -9.40
CA GLU A 261 -16.21 -14.90 -9.81
C GLU A 261 -17.51 -15.30 -9.12
N LYS A 262 -18.16 -14.34 -8.43
CA LYS A 262 -19.42 -14.56 -7.71
C LYS A 262 -20.51 -15.19 -8.58
N LYS A 263 -20.85 -14.57 -9.72
CA LYS A 263 -21.99 -14.97 -10.58
C LYS A 263 -21.69 -16.17 -11.46
N ARG A 264 -20.42 -16.36 -11.86
CA ARG A 264 -20.02 -17.45 -12.77
C ARG A 264 -19.61 -18.72 -12.05
N ALA A 265 -19.08 -18.63 -10.84
CA ALA A 265 -18.53 -19.77 -10.12
C ALA A 265 -19.15 -19.96 -8.73
N VAL A 266 -19.13 -18.94 -7.87
CA VAL A 266 -19.53 -19.09 -6.45
C VAL A 266 -21.02 -19.43 -6.30
N LEU A 267 -21.90 -18.60 -6.88
CA LEU A 267 -23.36 -18.78 -6.76
C LEU A 267 -23.84 -20.08 -7.45
N PRO A 268 -23.43 -20.41 -8.68
CA PRO A 268 -23.77 -21.70 -9.29
C PRO A 268 -23.29 -22.90 -8.46
N THR A 269 -22.08 -22.83 -7.90
CA THR A 269 -21.56 -23.90 -7.03
C THR A 269 -22.40 -24.06 -5.77
N LEU A 270 -22.84 -22.96 -5.16
CA LEU A 270 -23.71 -23.02 -3.98
C LEU A 270 -25.06 -23.68 -4.31
N VAL A 271 -25.66 -23.36 -5.47
CA VAL A 271 -26.90 -24.00 -5.91
C VAL A 271 -26.73 -25.50 -6.10
N GLU A 272 -25.67 -25.93 -6.79
CA GLU A 272 -25.37 -27.35 -6.95
C GLU A 272 -25.08 -28.05 -5.62
N ALA A 273 -24.42 -27.36 -4.67
CA ALA A 273 -24.20 -27.89 -3.33
C ALA A 273 -25.51 -28.08 -2.55
N VAL A 274 -26.46 -27.14 -2.69
CA VAL A 274 -27.80 -27.21 -2.10
C VAL A 274 -28.61 -28.37 -2.69
N LYS A 275 -28.51 -28.57 -4.01
CA LYS A 275 -29.16 -29.65 -4.77
C LYS A 275 -28.64 -31.04 -4.38
N GLY A 276 -27.32 -31.23 -4.35
CA GLY A 276 -26.66 -32.50 -4.03
C GLY A 276 -26.50 -32.79 -2.54
N CYS A 277 -27.26 -32.10 -1.69
CA CYS A 277 -27.15 -32.22 -0.24
C CYS A 277 -27.92 -33.44 0.29
N ASP A 278 -27.36 -34.63 0.05
CA ASP A 278 -27.88 -35.90 0.56
C ASP A 278 -27.41 -36.15 2.01
N GLY A 279 -27.86 -35.31 2.95
CA GLY A 279 -27.51 -35.43 4.37
C GLY A 279 -26.10 -34.92 4.75
N LYS A 280 -25.43 -34.18 3.86
CA LYS A 280 -24.17 -33.46 4.15
C LYS A 280 -24.48 -32.02 4.54
N GLU A 281 -23.89 -31.50 5.62
CA GLU A 281 -24.07 -30.10 5.97
C GLU A 281 -23.18 -29.20 5.09
N ILE A 282 -23.77 -28.19 4.45
CA ILE A 282 -23.03 -27.22 3.63
C ILE A 282 -22.23 -26.29 4.55
N ASP A 283 -20.96 -26.08 4.22
CA ASP A 283 -20.14 -25.08 4.89
C ASP A 283 -20.43 -23.70 4.30
N TRP A 284 -21.53 -23.08 4.75
CA TRP A 284 -21.91 -21.74 4.26
C TRP A 284 -20.85 -20.68 4.58
N GLU A 285 -20.01 -20.89 5.61
CA GLU A 285 -18.94 -19.93 5.94
C GLU A 285 -17.84 -19.91 4.88
N TYR A 286 -17.63 -21.03 4.16
CA TYR A 286 -16.76 -21.04 2.98
C TYR A 286 -17.27 -20.08 1.91
N PHE A 287 -18.55 -20.17 1.56
CA PHE A 287 -19.16 -19.28 0.57
C PHE A 287 -19.23 -17.83 1.07
N TYR A 288 -19.44 -17.60 2.37
CA TYR A 288 -19.36 -16.26 2.97
C TYR A 288 -18.00 -15.61 2.73
N ARG A 289 -16.90 -16.35 2.98
CA ARG A 289 -15.54 -15.86 2.73
C ARG A 289 -15.32 -15.51 1.26
N LEU A 290 -15.79 -16.37 0.35
CA LEU A 290 -15.71 -16.09 -1.09
C LEU A 290 -16.54 -14.88 -1.53
N MET A 291 -17.68 -14.62 -0.89
CA MET A 291 -18.57 -13.54 -1.30
C MET A 291 -18.19 -12.18 -0.74
N PHE A 292 -17.68 -12.11 0.48
CA PHE A 292 -17.65 -10.84 1.24
C PHE A 292 -16.29 -10.47 1.84
N THR A 293 -15.28 -11.33 1.75
CA THR A 293 -14.00 -11.11 2.45
C THR A 293 -12.82 -11.06 1.49
N THR A 294 -11.71 -10.52 1.98
CA THR A 294 -10.41 -10.44 1.27
C THR A 294 -9.78 -11.79 0.95
N ASP A 295 -10.30 -12.91 1.50
CA ASP A 295 -9.96 -14.26 1.02
C ASP A 295 -10.20 -14.44 -0.49
N ASN A 296 -11.15 -13.69 -1.04
CA ASN A 296 -11.51 -13.74 -2.45
C ASN A 296 -11.73 -12.36 -3.08
N LEU A 297 -11.55 -11.27 -2.33
CA LEU A 297 -11.67 -9.90 -2.82
C LEU A 297 -10.29 -9.25 -2.96
N LYS A 298 -9.98 -8.74 -4.15
CA LYS A 298 -8.82 -7.87 -4.40
C LYS A 298 -9.27 -6.44 -4.64
N LEU A 299 -8.67 -5.49 -3.92
CA LEU A 299 -8.79 -4.08 -4.25
C LEU A 299 -7.91 -3.74 -5.46
N VAL A 300 -8.55 -3.37 -6.57
CA VAL A 300 -7.87 -3.15 -7.85
C VAL A 300 -8.23 -1.80 -8.45
N HIS A 301 -7.22 -1.13 -9.01
CA HIS A 301 -7.43 0.00 -9.92
C HIS A 301 -8.24 -0.46 -11.14
N ILE A 302 -9.05 0.42 -11.74
CA ILE A 302 -9.94 0.07 -12.86
C ILE A 302 -9.21 -0.57 -14.04
N VAL A 303 -7.97 -0.16 -14.32
CA VAL A 303 -7.13 -0.73 -15.39
C VAL A 303 -6.65 -2.15 -15.07
N CYS A 304 -6.55 -2.51 -13.79
CA CYS A 304 -6.18 -3.86 -13.34
C CYS A 304 -7.41 -4.79 -13.18
N HIS A 305 -8.62 -4.27 -13.29
CA HIS A 305 -9.85 -5.05 -13.22
C HIS A 305 -10.12 -5.72 -14.58
N LYS A 306 -9.59 -6.94 -14.76
CA LYS A 306 -9.80 -7.74 -15.98
C LYS A 306 -11.24 -8.23 -16.02
N LYS A 307 -12.05 -7.70 -16.96
CA LYS A 307 -13.45 -8.14 -17.17
C LYS A 307 -13.59 -9.46 -17.94
N THR A 308 -12.48 -10.14 -18.24
CA THR A 308 -12.47 -11.48 -18.84
C THR A 308 -12.95 -12.52 -17.84
N VAL A 309 -13.26 -13.72 -18.30
CA VAL A 309 -13.61 -14.84 -17.40
C VAL A 309 -12.36 -15.25 -16.61
N HIS A 310 -12.51 -15.47 -15.30
CA HIS A 310 -11.37 -15.80 -14.44
C HIS A 310 -10.96 -17.28 -14.56
N ASN A 311 -11.88 -18.15 -15.01
CA ASN A 311 -11.68 -19.60 -15.13
C ASN A 311 -11.21 -20.28 -13.82
N LEU A 312 -11.58 -19.70 -12.68
CA LEU A 312 -11.32 -20.26 -11.35
C LEU A 312 -12.59 -20.88 -10.77
N GLY A 313 -12.41 -22.00 -10.07
CA GLY A 313 -13.50 -22.76 -9.45
C GLY A 313 -13.41 -22.76 -7.93
N CYS A 314 -14.54 -23.06 -7.28
CA CYS A 314 -14.57 -23.27 -5.84
C CYS A 314 -13.80 -24.55 -5.44
N ASP A 315 -13.15 -24.51 -4.28
CA ASP A 315 -12.50 -25.66 -3.64
C ASP A 315 -13.55 -26.67 -3.18
N ARG A 316 -13.65 -27.77 -3.94
CA ARG A 316 -14.62 -28.85 -3.70
C ARG A 316 -14.51 -29.47 -2.32
N THR A 317 -13.34 -29.41 -1.68
CA THR A 317 -13.09 -29.99 -0.35
C THR A 317 -13.66 -29.14 0.79
N LYS A 318 -13.99 -27.88 0.52
CA LYS A 318 -14.51 -26.89 1.49
C LYS A 318 -16.01 -26.64 1.37
N ILE A 319 -16.68 -27.24 0.39
CA ILE A 319 -18.13 -27.03 0.15
C ILE A 319 -19.00 -27.56 1.31
N TYR A 320 -18.59 -28.69 1.90
CA TYR A 320 -19.35 -29.36 2.96
C TYR A 320 -18.51 -29.43 4.25
N ARG A 321 -19.17 -29.33 5.40
CA ARG A 321 -18.49 -29.48 6.70
C ARG A 321 -17.94 -30.89 6.86
N LYS A 322 -16.72 -30.98 7.39
CA LYS A 322 -16.12 -32.27 7.76
C LYS A 322 -16.95 -32.92 8.86
N ARG A 323 -17.34 -34.19 8.67
CA ARG A 323 -17.96 -34.98 9.75
C ARG A 323 -16.99 -35.03 10.93
N LYS A 324 -17.39 -34.55 12.11
CA LYS A 324 -16.64 -34.80 13.35
C LYS A 324 -16.65 -36.32 13.56
N THR A 325 -15.55 -36.99 13.26
CA THR A 325 -15.37 -38.39 13.66
C THR A 325 -15.34 -38.41 15.18
N GLY A 326 -16.45 -38.79 15.81
CA GLY A 326 -16.49 -39.03 17.24
C GLY A 326 -15.41 -40.05 17.58
N ARG A 327 -14.47 -39.67 18.48
CA ARG A 327 -13.63 -40.64 19.17
C ARG A 327 -14.58 -41.63 19.84
N LYS A 328 -14.71 -42.83 19.28
CA LYS A 328 -15.28 -43.97 20.00
C LYS A 328 -14.37 -44.22 21.20
N THR A 329 -14.78 -43.78 22.38
CA THR A 329 -14.29 -44.33 23.63
C THR A 329 -14.58 -45.82 23.60
N ARG A 330 -13.54 -46.63 23.36
CA ARG A 330 -13.63 -48.08 23.55
C ARG A 330 -13.86 -48.34 25.05
N PRO A 331 -14.83 -49.18 25.44
CA PRO A 331 -14.93 -49.62 26.82
C PRO A 331 -13.68 -50.43 27.15
N LEU A 332 -12.94 -50.03 28.19
CA LEU A 332 -11.90 -50.84 28.78
C LEU A 332 -12.59 -52.01 29.51
N CYS A 333 -12.45 -53.22 28.98
CA CYS A 333 -12.71 -54.45 29.72
C CYS A 333 -11.42 -54.84 30.45
N GLY A 334 -11.55 -55.21 31.73
CA GLY A 334 -10.43 -55.38 32.66
C GLY A 334 -9.90 -56.82 32.79
N HIS A 335 -8.87 -56.90 33.65
CA HIS A 335 -8.20 -58.08 34.26
C HIS A 335 -7.25 -58.88 33.34
N ASN A 336 -6.05 -59.35 33.76
CA ASN A 336 -5.36 -59.40 35.05
C ASN A 336 -3.85 -59.70 34.85
N LEU A 337 -3.04 -59.21 35.81
CA LEU A 337 -1.81 -59.77 36.41
C LEU A 337 -0.50 -60.01 35.62
N SER A 338 0.57 -59.53 36.26
CA SER A 338 2.02 -59.63 35.95
C SER A 338 2.59 -61.03 36.31
N PRO A 339 3.84 -61.38 35.93
CA PRO A 339 5.01 -60.96 36.73
C PRO A 339 6.30 -60.62 35.96
N ARG A 340 6.92 -59.50 36.36
CA ARG A 340 8.35 -59.31 36.75
C ARG A 340 9.46 -60.08 35.97
N VAL A 341 10.34 -59.32 35.29
CA VAL A 341 11.80 -59.58 35.24
C VAL A 341 12.57 -58.25 35.37
N GLN A 342 13.72 -58.37 36.03
CA GLN A 342 14.58 -57.40 36.69
C GLN A 342 15.74 -56.86 35.81
N LEU A 343 16.25 -55.68 36.22
CA LEU A 343 17.58 -55.07 35.96
C LEU A 343 17.94 -54.75 34.48
N SER A 344 18.59 -53.63 34.15
CA SER A 344 19.78 -53.04 34.78
C SER A 344 19.87 -51.51 34.66
N LYS A 345 20.50 -50.93 35.68
CA LYS A 345 20.92 -49.52 35.80
C LYS A 345 22.15 -49.24 34.90
N THR A 346 22.17 -48.07 34.28
CA THR A 346 23.40 -47.24 34.31
C THR A 346 23.03 -45.76 34.38
N LYS A 347 23.78 -45.07 35.22
CA LYS A 347 23.55 -43.75 35.79
C LYS A 347 24.79 -42.95 35.40
N GLN A 348 24.63 -41.77 34.79
CA GLN A 348 25.64 -40.72 34.92
C GLN A 348 24.96 -39.41 35.31
N LYS A 349 25.34 -39.03 36.53
CA LYS A 349 25.07 -37.83 37.30
C LYS A 349 26.22 -36.84 36.96
N ASN A 350 25.96 -35.56 36.73
CA ASN A 350 26.21 -34.43 37.65
C ASN A 350 26.78 -33.29 36.77
N ASP A 351 26.73 -31.99 37.08
CA ASP A 351 26.03 -31.22 38.10
C ASP A 351 26.06 -29.74 37.66
N THR A 352 25.00 -29.07 38.08
CA THR A 352 24.73 -27.64 38.30
C THR A 352 25.88 -26.78 38.85
N LYS A 353 25.94 -25.49 38.45
CA LYS A 353 26.06 -24.28 39.32
C LYS A 353 25.94 -23.02 38.43
N LEU A 354 24.87 -22.23 38.49
CA LEU A 354 24.38 -21.30 39.53
C LEU A 354 25.27 -20.05 39.72
N SER A 355 24.75 -18.89 39.32
CA SER A 355 25.00 -17.60 39.97
C SER A 355 23.80 -16.68 39.80
N LYS A 356 23.16 -16.35 40.94
CA LYS A 356 22.19 -15.27 41.16
C LYS A 356 22.89 -14.22 42.03
N ASN A 357 22.57 -12.94 41.86
CA ASN A 357 22.28 -11.96 42.94
C ASN A 357 21.90 -10.59 42.33
N LYS A 358 20.67 -10.09 42.58
CA LYS A 358 20.21 -9.15 43.65
C LYS A 358 20.70 -7.70 43.43
N ALA A 359 19.86 -6.74 43.03
CA ALA A 359 18.78 -6.02 43.74
C ALA A 359 19.27 -4.98 44.78
N THR A 360 18.97 -3.69 44.55
CA THR A 360 18.95 -2.62 45.56
C THR A 360 17.84 -1.59 45.26
N LYS A 361 17.18 -1.12 46.33
CA LYS A 361 16.01 -0.23 46.39
C LYS A 361 16.41 1.26 46.52
N LYS A 362 15.45 2.13 46.14
CA LYS A 362 15.38 3.61 46.24
C LYS A 362 15.70 4.22 47.62
N PRO A 363 15.87 5.56 47.70
CA PRO A 363 14.74 6.40 48.17
C PRO A 363 14.58 7.79 47.50
N HIS A 364 13.35 8.33 47.52
CA HIS A 364 12.98 9.76 47.49
C HIS A 364 12.66 10.19 48.96
N PRO A 365 12.41 11.48 49.35
CA PRO A 365 12.06 12.69 48.57
C PRO A 365 12.80 13.98 49.07
N ILE A 366 12.46 15.18 48.53
CA ILE A 366 12.21 16.44 49.28
C ILE A 366 11.71 17.53 48.30
N ALA A 367 10.68 18.26 48.76
CA ALA A 367 10.05 19.40 48.11
C ALA A 367 10.77 20.73 48.42
N LYS A 368 10.64 21.72 47.51
CA LYS A 368 10.70 23.15 47.86
C LYS A 368 9.66 23.96 47.07
N LYS A 369 8.92 24.80 47.79
CA LYS A 369 8.03 25.87 47.34
C LYS A 369 8.81 27.21 47.27
N GLY A 370 8.33 28.13 46.41
CA GLY A 370 8.44 29.61 46.49
C GLY A 370 9.77 30.22 46.00
N SER A 371 9.86 31.39 45.37
CA SER A 371 8.90 32.49 45.10
C SER A 371 9.52 33.45 44.07
N ALA A 372 8.68 34.12 43.27
CA ALA A 372 8.77 35.47 42.68
C ALA A 372 8.04 35.50 41.34
#